data_AF-A0A7C2P1M9-F1
#
_entry.id   AF-A0A7C2P1M9-F1
#
_cell.length_a   1.000
_cell.length_b   1.000
_cell.length_c   1.000
_cell.angle_alpha   90.00
_cell.angle_beta   90.00
_cell.angle_gamma   90.00
#
_symmetry.space_group_name_H-M   'P 1'
#
loop_
_entity.id
_entity.type
_entity.pdbx_description
1 polymer ?
#
loop_
_entity_poly.entity_id
_entity_poly.type
_entity_poly.pdbx_seq_one_letter_code
_entity_poly.pdbx_strand_id
1 'polypeptide(L)'
;MGALDFMKIASRNKRRTFLLVLSLILILYFIGRFLDYTFSGGGFYTLLALAIALFQSLISYYVGDKIVLASVRAREPNLSDYEERQFV
;
A
#
# COMPACT_ATOMS: atom_id res chain seq x y z
N MET A 1 -23.29 10.93 -6.25
CA MET A 1 -22.35 9.89 -6.73
C MET A 1 -22.54 8.68 -5.84
N GLY A 2 -23.09 7.57 -6.34
CA GLY A 2 -23.46 6.41 -5.52
C GLY A 2 -22.31 5.42 -5.32
N ALA A 3 -22.42 4.55 -4.31
CA ALA A 3 -21.41 3.51 -3.99
C ALA A 3 -20.98 2.65 -5.19
N LEU A 4 -21.90 2.43 -6.15
CA LEU A 4 -21.64 1.70 -7.39
C LEU A 4 -20.61 2.40 -8.30
N ASP A 5 -20.52 3.73 -8.25
CA ASP A 5 -19.56 4.51 -9.06
C ASP A 5 -18.14 4.43 -8.49
N PHE A 6 -17.99 4.52 -7.15
CA PHE A 6 -16.69 4.38 -6.47
C PHE A 6 -16.03 3.02 -6.72
N MET A 7 -16.78 1.93 -6.58
CA MET A 7 -16.25 0.58 -6.83
C MET A 7 -15.85 0.39 -8.30
N LYS A 8 -16.59 1.01 -9.22
CA LYS A 8 -16.30 0.98 -10.66
C LYS A 8 -15.05 1.80 -11.01
N ILE A 9 -14.81 2.92 -10.33
CA ILE A 9 -13.58 3.71 -10.49
C ILE A 9 -12.37 2.97 -9.89
N ALA A 10 -12.51 2.35 -8.71
CA ALA A 10 -11.45 1.56 -8.07
C ALA A 10 -11.01 0.38 -8.94
N SER A 11 -11.96 -0.36 -9.52
CA SER A 11 -11.65 -1.47 -10.44
C SER A 11 -10.94 -1.03 -11.72
N ARG A 12 -11.14 0.21 -12.17
CA ARG A 12 -10.49 0.80 -13.36
C ARG A 12 -9.04 1.23 -13.10
N ASN A 13 -8.65 1.41 -11.83
CA ASN A 13 -7.31 1.86 -11.43
C ASN A 13 -6.30 0.72 -11.23
N LYS A 14 -6.65 -0.55 -11.46
CA LYS A 14 -5.75 -1.70 -11.30
C LYS A 14 -4.40 -1.54 -12.00
N ARG A 15 -4.38 -0.94 -13.21
CA ARG A 15 -3.15 -0.66 -13.97
C ARG A 15 -2.23 0.33 -13.24
N ARG A 16 -2.79 1.34 -12.58
CA ARG A 16 -2.02 2.34 -11.81
C ARG A 16 -1.44 1.70 -10.55
N THR A 17 -2.21 0.89 -9.84
CA THR A 17 -1.71 0.13 -8.67
C THR A 17 -0.57 -0.81 -9.07
N PHE A 18 -0.69 -1.52 -10.20
CA PHE A 18 0.39 -2.36 -10.70
C PHE A 18 1.68 -1.57 -10.98
N LEU A 19 1.57 -0.41 -11.65
CA LEU A 19 2.74 0.45 -11.91
C LEU A 19 3.39 0.95 -10.62
N LEU A 20 2.59 1.25 -9.59
CA LEU A 20 3.07 1.67 -8.27
C LEU A 20 3.82 0.57 -7.53
N VAL A 21 3.28 -0.66 -7.56
CA VAL A 21 3.93 -1.84 -6.96
C VAL A 21 5.21 -2.17 -7.72
N LEU A 22 5.18 -2.12 -9.05
CA LEU A 22 6.35 -2.37 -9.89
C LEU A 22 7.46 -1.35 -9.63
N SER A 23 7.14 -0.05 -9.50
CA SER A 23 8.14 0.96 -9.19
C SER A 23 8.75 0.77 -7.81
N LEU A 24 7.95 0.40 -6.81
CA LEU A 24 8.44 0.05 -5.46
C LEU A 24 9.43 -1.14 -5.52
N ILE A 25 9.06 -2.22 -6.22
CA ILE A 25 9.92 -3.41 -6.38
C ILE A 25 11.24 -3.03 -7.05
N LEU A 26 11.20 -2.21 -8.10
CA LEU A 26 12.41 -1.75 -8.78
C LEU A 26 13.32 -0.94 -7.84
N ILE A 27 12.76 -0.01 -7.07
CA ILE A 27 13.52 0.78 -6.09
C ILE A 27 14.20 -0.15 -5.07
N LEU A 28 13.46 -1.09 -4.49
CA LEU A 28 13.99 -2.03 -3.49
C LEU A 28 15.02 -2.99 -4.08
N TYR A 29 14.83 -3.42 -5.33
CA TYR A 29 15.82 -4.20 -6.07
C TYR A 29 17.14 -3.43 -6.22
N PHE A 30 17.10 -2.17 -6.65
CA PHE A 30 18.30 -1.36 -6.80
C PHE A 30 19.01 -1.12 -5.46
N ILE A 31 18.27 -0.87 -4.39
CA ILE A 31 18.83 -0.73 -3.03
C ILE A 31 19.51 -2.03 -2.60
N GLY A 32 18.83 -3.17 -2.74
CA GLY A 32 19.40 -4.47 -2.39
C GLY A 32 20.65 -4.79 -3.20
N ARG A 33 20.63 -4.50 -4.51
CA ARG A 33 21.78 -4.73 -5.40
C ARG A 33 22.97 -3.86 -5.05
N PHE A 34 22.72 -2.62 -4.65
CA PHE A 34 23.75 -1.69 -4.18
C PHE A 34 24.39 -2.17 -2.87
N LEU A 35 23.59 -2.68 -1.93
CA LEU A 35 24.09 -3.29 -0.70
C LEU A 35 24.92 -4.54 -0.98
N ASP A 36 24.46 -5.43 -1.87
CA ASP A 36 25.22 -6.62 -2.27
C ASP A 36 26.57 -6.29 -2.89
N TYR A 37 26.65 -5.21 -3.69
CA TYR A 37 27.90 -4.74 -4.26
C TYR A 37 28.86 -4.19 -3.19
N THR A 38 28.33 -3.41 -2.23
CA THR A 38 29.15 -2.71 -1.22
C THR A 38 29.65 -3.65 -0.13
N PHE A 39 28.80 -4.60 0.31
CA PHE A 39 29.10 -5.50 1.43
C PHE A 39 29.52 -6.91 0.96
N SER A 40 29.77 -7.10 -0.34
CA SER A 40 30.10 -8.41 -0.92
C SER A 40 29.05 -9.50 -0.59
N GLY A 41 27.77 -9.11 -0.54
CA GLY A 41 26.66 -9.95 -0.08
C GLY A 41 26.24 -11.06 -1.03
N GLY A 42 26.77 -11.07 -2.27
CA GLY A 42 26.54 -12.16 -3.24
C GLY A 42 25.08 -12.34 -3.69
N GLY A 43 24.17 -11.42 -3.35
CA GLY A 43 22.74 -11.52 -3.66
C GLY A 43 21.84 -11.61 -2.42
N PHE A 44 22.42 -11.78 -1.22
CA PHE A 44 21.66 -11.90 0.02
C PHE A 44 20.80 -10.65 0.30
N TYR A 45 21.37 -9.45 0.17
CA TYR A 45 20.64 -8.21 0.47
C TYR A 45 19.54 -7.94 -0.55
N THR A 46 19.77 -8.26 -1.82
CA THR A 46 18.74 -8.18 -2.87
C THR A 46 17.59 -9.14 -2.59
N LEU A 47 17.88 -10.40 -2.24
CA LEU A 47 16.86 -11.39 -1.91
C LEU A 47 16.01 -10.92 -0.71
N LEU A 48 16.67 -10.41 0.34
CA LEU A 48 16.01 -9.88 1.53
C LEU A 48 15.13 -8.66 1.19
N ALA A 49 15.64 -7.71 0.41
CA ALA A 49 14.89 -6.53 -0.01
C ALA A 49 13.66 -6.90 -0.85
N LEU A 50 13.79 -7.86 -1.76
CA LEU A 50 12.66 -8.37 -2.55
C LEU A 50 11.63 -9.11 -1.71
N ALA A 51 12.06 -9.89 -0.72
CA ALA A 51 11.16 -10.54 0.22
C ALA A 51 10.35 -9.49 1.00
N ILE A 52 11.01 -8.46 1.54
CA ILE A 52 10.35 -7.34 2.24
C ILE A 52 9.39 -6.62 1.30
N ALA A 53 9.80 -6.33 0.06
CA ALA A 53 8.94 -5.69 -0.95
C ALA A 53 7.65 -6.48 -1.19
N LEU A 54 7.76 -7.81 -1.32
CA LEU A 54 6.64 -8.71 -1.53
C LEU A 54 5.68 -8.68 -0.34
N PHE A 55 6.20 -8.86 0.88
CA PHE A 55 5.40 -8.83 2.11
C PHE A 55 4.72 -7.47 2.30
N GLN A 56 5.44 -6.37 2.12
CA GLN A 56 4.90 -5.02 2.23
C GLN A 56 3.81 -4.78 1.18
N SER A 57 4.01 -5.22 -0.05
CA SER A 57 3.02 -5.08 -1.12
C SER A 57 1.75 -5.88 -0.82
N LEU A 58 1.89 -7.10 -0.29
CA LEU A 58 0.74 -7.92 0.12
C LEU A 58 -0.03 -7.26 1.27
N ILE A 59 0.67 -6.81 2.32
CA ILE A 59 0.04 -6.11 3.45
C ILE A 59 -0.68 -4.85 2.97
N SER A 60 -0.04 -4.05 2.12
CA SER A 60 -0.66 -2.82 1.58
C SER A 60 -1.88 -3.12 0.71
N TYR A 61 -1.89 -4.24 -0.01
CA TYR A 61 -3.04 -4.62 -0.85
C TYR A 61 -4.25 -5.03 -0.01
N TYR A 62 -4.04 -5.77 1.09
CA TYR A 62 -5.14 -6.30 1.91
C TYR A 62 -5.56 -5.40 3.07
N VAL A 63 -4.65 -4.58 3.60
CA VAL A 63 -4.84 -3.80 4.84
C VAL A 63 -4.64 -2.30 4.59
N GLY A 64 -4.43 -1.89 3.33
CA GLY A 64 -4.14 -0.50 2.98
C GLY A 64 -5.22 0.50 3.40
N ASP A 65 -6.49 0.11 3.34
CA ASP A 65 -7.64 0.91 3.80
C ASP A 65 -7.53 1.23 5.30
N LYS A 66 -7.25 0.23 6.12
CA LYS A 66 -7.07 0.38 7.57
C LYS A 66 -5.82 1.20 7.91
N ILE A 67 -4.74 1.03 7.15
CA ILE A 67 -3.50 1.81 7.34
C ILE A 67 -3.78 3.30 7.08
N VAL A 68 -4.52 3.63 6.03
CA VAL A 68 -4.88 5.03 5.71
C VAL A 68 -5.78 5.62 6.79
N LEU A 69 -6.82 4.89 7.22
CA LEU A 69 -7.70 5.32 8.31
C LEU A 69 -6.92 5.54 9.62
N ALA A 70 -6.02 4.62 9.96
CA ALA A 70 -5.17 4.74 11.14
C ALA A 70 -4.22 5.95 11.06
N SER A 71 -3.69 6.26 9.86
CA SER A 71 -2.75 7.38 9.67
C SER A 71 -3.35 8.75 10.00
N VAL A 72 -4.68 8.90 9.81
CA VAL A 72 -5.43 10.13 10.14
C VAL A 72 -6.15 10.03 11.48
N ARG A 73 -5.92 8.97 12.26
CA ARG A 73 -6.65 8.66 13.51
C ARG A 73 -8.16 8.69 13.30
N ALA A 74 -8.63 8.16 12.17
CA ALA A 74 -10.06 8.06 11.91
C ALA A 74 -10.70 7.20 13.01
N ARG A 75 -11.81 7.71 13.54
CA ARG A 75 -12.67 6.99 14.49
C ARG A 75 -14.03 6.73 13.85
N GLU A 76 -14.75 5.76 14.38
CA GLU A 76 -16.14 5.55 13.99
C GLU A 76 -16.99 6.80 14.31
N PRO A 77 -17.94 7.14 13.43
CA PRO A 77 -18.85 8.27 13.64
C PRO A 77 -19.79 8.01 14.83
N ASN A 78 -19.98 9.02 15.66
CA ASN A 78 -20.86 8.99 16.81
C ASN A 78 -22.30 9.24 16.36
N LEU A 79 -23.08 8.15 16.30
CA LEU A 79 -24.48 8.19 15.89
C LEU A 79 -25.41 8.91 16.87
N SER A 80 -24.93 9.41 18.02
CA SER A 80 -25.73 10.27 18.90
C SER A 80 -25.67 11.74 18.49
N ASP A 81 -24.64 12.15 17.77
CA ASP A 81 -24.48 13.52 17.25
C ASP A 81 -25.22 13.66 15.91
N TYR A 82 -26.04 14.70 15.76
CA TYR A 82 -26.76 14.97 14.53
C TYR A 82 -25.82 15.35 13.38
N GLU A 83 -24.72 16.04 13.67
CA GLU A 83 -23.75 16.42 12.65
C GLU A 83 -22.91 15.23 12.16
N GLU A 84 -22.69 14.21 13.00
CA GLU A 84 -21.97 13.00 12.57
C GLU A 84 -22.89 11.98 11.89
N ARG A 85 -24.19 11.95 12.24
CA ARG A 85 -25.20 11.05 11.63
C ARG A 85 -25.42 11.26 10.13
N GLN A 86 -25.21 12.46 9.62
CA GLN A 86 -25.38 12.78 8.19
C GLN A 86 -24.28 12.20 7.28
N PHE A 87 -23.17 11.72 7.85
CA PHE A 87 -22.03 11.18 7.09
C PHE A 87 -22.02 9.65 6.96
N VAL A 88 -23.02 8.96 7.53
CA VAL A 88 -23.21 7.50 7.47
C VAL A 88 -24.26 7.15 6.43
#